data_AF-A0A967M056-F1
#
_entry.id   AF-A0A967M056-F1
#
_cell.length_a   1.000
_cell.length_b   1.000
_cell.length_c   1.000
_cell.angle_alpha   90.00
_cell.angle_beta   90.00
_cell.angle_gamma   90.00
#
_symmetry.space_group_name_H-M   'P 1'
#
loop_
_entity.id
_entity.type
_entity.pdbx_description
1 polymer ?
#
loop_
_entity_poly.entity_id
_entity_poly.type
_entity_poly.pdbx_seq_one_letter_code
_entity_poly.pdbx_strand_id
1 'polypeptide(L)'
;LIDALGACYSLPRAYRLFRRSRVRVARFLPLSLSDRGLYFNMRNHRKLMVVDQKVGFTGGMNIGDRHLLAGPGRKHVSDIHFRLEGPVVGQMLEAFMEDWGFATGDPAVSVEYPEPVVAPGAICRGISVGPNEDFDKLAWLYVGALNAARESVRIMTPYFIPDRALLAAINSAALRGIDVTLILP
;
A
#
# COMPACT_ATOMS: atom_id res chain seq x y z
N LEU A 1 -8.69 9.80 -3.53
CA LEU A 1 -9.66 8.72 -3.21
C LEU A 1 -9.61 8.45 -1.72
N ILE A 2 -10.73 8.21 -1.04
CA ILE A 2 -10.77 7.94 0.40
C ILE A 2 -11.61 6.70 0.65
N ASP A 3 -11.13 5.73 1.44
CA ASP A 3 -11.96 4.58 1.83
C ASP A 3 -13.17 5.04 2.66
N ALA A 4 -14.37 4.60 2.27
CA ALA A 4 -15.59 5.11 2.89
C ALA A 4 -15.76 4.68 4.36
N LEU A 5 -15.29 3.48 4.72
CA LEU A 5 -15.32 2.99 6.09
C LEU A 5 -14.15 3.58 6.89
N GLY A 6 -12.96 3.60 6.29
CA GLY A 6 -11.76 4.22 6.85
C GLY A 6 -11.98 5.69 7.25
N ALA A 7 -12.76 6.43 6.46
CA ALA A 7 -13.11 7.83 6.76
C ALA A 7 -13.86 8.00 8.09
N CYS A 8 -14.53 6.97 8.61
CA CYS A 8 -15.24 7.01 9.89
C CYS A 8 -14.30 7.05 11.10
N TYR A 9 -13.02 6.69 10.94
CA TYR A 9 -12.01 6.81 12.00
C TYR A 9 -11.48 8.25 12.20
N SER A 10 -12.00 9.23 11.45
CA SER A 10 -11.60 10.64 11.53
C SER A 10 -12.81 11.55 11.78
N LEU A 11 -12.67 12.49 12.72
CA LEU A 11 -13.64 13.56 12.98
C LEU A 11 -12.93 14.93 12.92
N PRO A 12 -13.38 15.85 12.05
CA PRO A 12 -14.40 15.66 11.02
C PRO A 12 -13.93 14.64 9.96
N ARG A 13 -14.89 13.95 9.31
CA ARG A 13 -14.54 12.99 8.25
C ARG A 13 -13.74 13.68 7.15
N ALA A 14 -12.57 13.14 6.80
CA ALA A 14 -11.60 13.80 5.91
C ALA A 14 -12.22 14.36 4.61
N TYR A 15 -13.09 13.61 3.91
CA TYR A 15 -13.72 14.08 2.67
C TYR A 15 -14.56 15.36 2.84
N ARG A 16 -15.08 15.64 4.04
CA ARG A 16 -15.88 16.84 4.30
C ARG A 16 -15.04 18.11 4.28
N LEU A 17 -13.76 18.01 4.63
CA LEU A 17 -12.82 19.14 4.64
C LEU A 17 -12.63 19.73 3.24
N PHE A 18 -12.84 18.92 2.18
CA PHE A 18 -12.66 19.33 0.79
C PHE A 18 -13.93 19.88 0.12
N ARG A 19 -15.10 19.93 0.79
CA ARG A 19 -16.39 20.31 0.17
C ARG A 19 -16.43 21.69 -0.50
N ARG A 20 -15.57 22.61 -0.08
CA ARG A 20 -15.46 23.98 -0.63
C ARG A 20 -14.15 24.20 -1.40
N SER A 21 -13.43 23.13 -1.70
CA SER A 21 -12.18 23.19 -2.46
C SER A 21 -12.41 22.74 -3.90
N ARG A 22 -11.42 22.98 -4.77
CA ARG A 22 -11.40 22.44 -6.14
C ARG A 22 -10.91 20.98 -6.21
N VAL A 23 -10.59 20.37 -5.06
CA VAL A 23 -10.07 19.00 -5.00
C VAL A 23 -11.21 18.02 -5.28
N ARG A 24 -11.05 17.18 -6.32
CA ARG A 24 -11.98 16.08 -6.58
C ARG A 24 -11.81 15.01 -5.51
N VAL A 25 -12.91 14.61 -4.89
CA VAL A 25 -12.91 13.56 -3.86
C VAL A 25 -13.92 12.48 -4.20
N ALA A 26 -13.43 11.25 -4.35
CA ALA A 26 -14.24 10.05 -4.47
C ALA A 26 -14.13 9.20 -3.18
N ARG A 27 -15.17 8.41 -2.90
CA ARG A 27 -15.19 7.46 -1.78
C ARG A 27 -15.16 6.03 -2.32
N PHE A 28 -14.23 5.21 -1.84
CA PHE A 28 -14.13 3.81 -2.24
C PHE A 28 -15.13 2.94 -1.46
N LEU A 29 -15.93 2.14 -2.18
CA LEU A 29 -16.97 1.24 -1.67
C LEU A 29 -17.76 1.79 -0.47
N PRO A 30 -18.51 2.90 -0.62
CA PRO A 30 -19.41 3.36 0.42
C PRO A 30 -20.47 2.29 0.72
N LEU A 31 -20.79 2.13 2.01
CA LEU A 31 -21.90 1.27 2.43
C LEU A 31 -23.17 1.74 1.69
N SER A 32 -23.76 0.81 0.93
CA SER A 32 -25.02 1.01 0.25
C SER A 32 -25.96 -0.14 0.62
N LEU A 33 -27.21 0.20 0.88
CA LEU A 33 -28.29 -0.79 1.06
C LEU A 33 -28.93 -1.19 -0.29
N SER A 34 -28.42 -0.64 -1.41
CA SER A 34 -28.82 -1.00 -2.77
C SER A 34 -28.04 -2.22 -3.30
N ASP A 35 -28.27 -2.60 -4.56
CA ASP A 35 -27.70 -3.75 -5.30
C ASP A 35 -26.16 -3.91 -5.31
N ARG A 36 -25.43 -3.00 -4.66
CA ARG A 36 -23.96 -3.05 -4.51
C ARG A 36 -23.49 -3.83 -3.28
N GLY A 37 -24.39 -4.41 -2.49
CA GLY A 37 -24.03 -5.29 -1.36
C GLY A 37 -23.30 -4.61 -0.18
N LEU A 38 -23.17 -5.35 0.92
CA LEU A 38 -22.47 -4.90 2.14
C LEU A 38 -21.06 -5.52 2.19
N TYR A 39 -20.11 -4.91 1.47
CA TYR A 39 -18.73 -5.39 1.44
C TYR A 39 -17.88 -4.83 2.58
N PHE A 40 -17.94 -5.41 3.78
CA PHE A 40 -17.15 -4.95 4.93
C PHE A 40 -15.64 -5.21 4.80
N ASN A 41 -15.25 -6.35 4.19
CA ASN A 41 -13.85 -6.79 4.17
C ASN A 41 -13.08 -6.31 2.93
N MET A 42 -13.76 -5.94 1.84
CA MET A 42 -13.10 -5.37 0.65
C MET A 42 -12.92 -3.88 0.87
N ARG A 43 -11.77 -3.46 1.40
CA ARG A 43 -11.45 -2.05 1.67
C ARG A 43 -10.22 -1.63 0.91
N ASN A 44 -10.13 -0.35 0.56
CA ASN A 44 -8.90 0.16 -0.02
C ASN A 44 -7.85 0.33 1.10
N HIS A 45 -6.85 -0.54 1.10
CA HIS A 45 -5.74 -0.50 2.07
C HIS A 45 -4.46 0.10 1.50
N ARG A 46 -4.48 0.60 0.25
CA ARG A 46 -3.31 1.22 -0.38
C ARG A 46 -3.07 2.60 0.22
N LYS A 47 -1.81 2.94 0.45
CA LYS A 47 -1.38 4.30 0.81
C LYS A 47 -0.51 4.79 -0.32
N LEU A 48 -1.11 5.55 -1.23
CA LEU A 48 -0.46 6.06 -2.44
C LEU A 48 -0.63 7.57 -2.48
N MET A 49 0.46 8.27 -2.74
CA MET A 49 0.45 9.68 -3.13
C MET A 49 1.36 9.85 -4.33
N VAL A 50 0.82 10.37 -5.42
CA VAL A 50 1.57 10.68 -6.63
C VAL A 50 1.46 12.18 -6.89
N VAL A 51 2.60 12.83 -7.09
CA VAL A 51 2.71 14.28 -7.29
C VAL A 51 3.30 14.54 -8.67
N ASP A 52 2.58 15.32 -9.48
CA ASP A 52 2.96 15.73 -10.83
C ASP A 52 3.36 14.57 -11.76
N GLN A 53 2.87 13.37 -11.48
CA GLN A 53 3.26 12.11 -12.14
C GLN A 53 4.74 11.75 -12.01
N LYS A 54 5.53 12.48 -11.21
CA LYS A 54 7.00 12.33 -11.12
C LYS A 54 7.48 11.72 -9.82
N VAL A 55 6.80 12.05 -8.71
CA VAL A 55 7.20 11.61 -7.37
C VAL A 55 6.07 10.80 -6.74
N GLY A 56 6.38 9.60 -6.29
CA GLY A 56 5.46 8.69 -5.61
C GLY A 56 5.82 8.50 -4.15
N PHE A 57 4.81 8.30 -3.30
CA PHE A 57 4.97 7.86 -1.92
C PHE A 57 4.09 6.65 -1.63
N THR A 58 4.67 5.63 -1.02
CA THR A 58 3.97 4.40 -0.60
C THR A 58 4.67 3.71 0.58
N GLY A 59 3.93 2.89 1.33
CA GLY A 59 4.42 2.19 2.51
C GLY A 59 3.28 1.90 3.50
N GLY A 60 3.61 1.76 4.79
CA GLY A 60 2.59 1.50 5.82
C GLY A 60 1.89 2.76 6.36
N MET A 61 2.57 3.91 6.30
CA MET A 61 2.08 5.15 6.92
C MET A 61 0.77 5.65 6.29
N ASN A 62 -0.22 5.94 7.15
CA ASN A 62 -1.41 6.69 6.75
C ASN A 62 -1.18 8.19 6.97
N ILE A 63 -2.04 9.03 6.42
CA ILE A 63 -2.08 10.46 6.77
C ILE A 63 -2.83 10.61 8.09
N GLY A 64 -2.10 10.89 9.17
CA GLY A 64 -2.70 11.19 10.48
C GLY A 64 -1.67 11.39 11.59
N ASP A 65 -2.08 12.08 12.65
CA ASP A 65 -1.21 12.54 13.73
C ASP A 65 -0.39 11.45 14.44
N ARG A 66 -0.82 10.19 14.37
CA ARG A 66 -0.11 9.05 15.01
C ARG A 66 1.31 8.83 14.46
N HIS A 67 1.58 9.39 13.29
CA HIS A 67 2.86 9.32 12.60
C HIS A 67 3.73 10.57 12.82
N LEU A 68 3.24 11.57 13.57
CA LEU A 68 4.04 12.74 13.94
C LEU A 68 5.00 12.36 15.06
N LEU A 69 6.27 12.76 14.95
CA LEU A 69 7.32 12.52 15.96
C LEU A 69 7.20 13.44 17.19
N ALA A 70 6.41 14.52 17.10
CA ALA A 70 6.27 15.53 18.14
C ALA A 70 4.85 15.57 18.70
N GLY A 71 4.74 15.67 20.03
CA GLY A 71 3.48 15.89 20.74
C GLY A 71 3.44 15.16 22.09
N PRO A 72 3.03 15.82 23.19
CA PRO A 72 3.01 15.19 24.52
C PRO A 72 2.00 14.04 24.59
N GLY A 73 2.42 12.92 25.20
CA GLY A 73 1.54 11.81 25.59
C GLY A 73 1.03 10.91 24.45
N ARG A 74 1.57 11.00 23.23
CA ARG A 74 1.10 10.19 22.09
C ARG A 74 1.86 8.86 22.00
N LYS A 75 1.12 7.76 21.79
CA LYS A 75 1.73 6.50 21.31
C LYS A 75 2.11 6.68 19.84
N HIS A 76 3.40 6.71 19.57
CA HIS A 76 3.95 6.84 18.23
C HIS A 76 3.83 5.52 17.48
N VAL A 77 3.48 5.59 16.20
CA VAL A 77 3.50 4.42 15.30
C VAL A 77 4.84 4.39 14.58
N SER A 78 5.61 3.33 14.80
CA SER A 78 6.80 3.03 14.00
C SER A 78 6.39 2.34 12.71
N ASP A 79 6.79 2.91 11.58
CA ASP A 79 6.40 2.44 10.25
C ASP A 79 7.48 2.79 9.22
N ILE A 80 7.39 2.21 8.03
CA ILE A 80 8.29 2.46 6.90
C ILE A 80 7.48 3.02 5.73
N HIS A 81 8.02 4.07 5.11
CA HIS A 81 7.44 4.69 3.94
C HIS A 81 8.54 5.13 2.98
N PHE A 82 8.27 5.00 1.70
CA PHE A 82 9.23 5.26 0.64
C PHE A 82 8.80 6.48 -0.16
N ARG A 83 9.79 7.29 -0.53
CA ARG A 83 9.67 8.28 -1.61
C ARG A 83 10.36 7.69 -2.84
N LEU A 84 9.65 7.67 -3.95
CA LEU A 84 10.03 7.00 -5.18
C LEU A 84 10.00 7.98 -6.35
N GLU A 85 10.91 7.78 -7.30
CA GLU A 85 10.98 8.48 -8.58
C GLU A 85 11.21 7.45 -9.70
N GLY A 86 10.94 7.86 -10.94
CA GLY A 86 11.13 7.02 -12.12
C GLY A 86 9.92 6.16 -12.50
N PRO A 87 10.10 5.15 -13.37
CA PRO A 87 9.00 4.43 -14.01
C PRO A 87 8.03 3.73 -13.04
N VAL A 88 8.48 3.39 -11.83
CA VAL A 88 7.62 2.79 -10.80
C VAL A 88 6.48 3.73 -10.36
N VAL A 89 6.68 5.05 -10.47
CA VAL A 89 5.63 6.05 -10.18
C VAL A 89 4.46 5.93 -11.18
N GLY A 90 4.75 5.59 -12.44
CA GLY A 90 3.71 5.26 -13.43
C GLY A 90 2.84 4.08 -12.98
N GLN A 91 3.46 3.00 -12.50
CA GLN A 91 2.76 1.81 -11.99
C GLN A 91 1.92 2.14 -10.74
N MET A 92 2.41 3.05 -9.88
CA MET A 92 1.63 3.54 -8.73
C MET A 92 0.41 4.35 -9.18
N LEU A 93 0.56 5.16 -10.22
CA LEU A 93 -0.52 5.97 -10.78
C LEU A 93 -1.56 5.09 -11.48
N GLU A 94 -1.16 4.06 -12.23
CA GLU A 94 -2.07 3.07 -12.81
C GLU A 94 -2.95 2.43 -11.74
N ALA A 95 -2.35 1.90 -10.67
CA ALA A 95 -3.10 1.31 -9.57
C ALA A 95 -4.09 2.31 -8.93
N PHE A 96 -3.70 3.58 -8.81
CA PHE A 96 -4.62 4.62 -8.34
C PHE A 96 -5.76 4.89 -9.32
N MET A 97 -5.47 4.93 -10.63
CA MET A 97 -6.46 5.20 -11.67
C MET A 97 -7.48 4.06 -11.81
N GLU A 98 -7.06 2.81 -11.63
CA GLU A 98 -7.96 1.66 -11.52
C GLU A 98 -8.95 1.82 -10.37
N ASP A 99 -8.45 2.10 -9.16
CA ASP A 99 -9.27 2.34 -7.98
C ASP A 99 -10.18 3.57 -8.14
N TRP A 100 -9.69 4.62 -8.81
CA TRP A 100 -10.45 5.83 -9.10
C TRP A 100 -11.60 5.56 -10.07
N GLY A 101 -11.32 4.91 -11.20
CA GLY A 101 -12.31 4.52 -12.20
C GLY A 101 -13.37 3.62 -11.59
N PHE A 102 -12.98 2.63 -10.78
CA PHE A 102 -13.91 1.79 -10.03
C PHE A 102 -14.83 2.62 -9.11
N ALA A 103 -14.28 3.60 -8.38
CA ALA A 103 -15.05 4.39 -7.42
C ALA A 103 -15.96 5.45 -8.07
N THR A 104 -15.61 5.95 -9.25
CA THR A 104 -16.27 7.10 -9.89
C THR A 104 -17.07 6.74 -11.15
N GLY A 105 -16.71 5.66 -11.83
CA GLY A 105 -17.17 5.38 -13.19
C GLY A 105 -16.50 6.25 -14.26
N ASP A 106 -15.50 7.06 -13.90
CA ASP A 106 -14.71 7.82 -14.86
C ASP A 106 -14.02 6.83 -15.85
N PRO A 107 -13.90 7.19 -17.14
CA PRO A 107 -13.22 6.34 -18.11
C PRO A 107 -11.74 6.17 -17.75
N ALA A 108 -11.17 5.03 -18.15
CA ALA A 108 -9.75 4.79 -18.02
C ALA A 108 -8.95 5.86 -18.78
N VAL A 109 -7.87 6.33 -18.15
CA VAL A 109 -6.94 7.29 -18.73
C VAL A 109 -5.59 6.61 -18.88
N SER A 110 -4.94 6.80 -20.02
CA SER A 110 -3.58 6.32 -20.23
C SER A 110 -2.62 7.03 -19.27
N VAL A 111 -1.78 6.25 -18.59
CA VAL A 111 -0.76 6.77 -17.70
C VAL A 111 0.53 6.96 -18.46
N GLU A 112 1.08 8.16 -18.41
CA GLU A 112 2.42 8.44 -18.92
C GLU A 112 3.46 8.07 -17.84
N TYR A 113 4.44 7.28 -18.24
CA TYR A 113 5.48 6.82 -17.33
C TYR A 113 6.63 7.82 -17.29
N PRO A 114 7.16 8.16 -16.11
CA PRO A 114 8.39 8.93 -16.02
C PRO A 114 9.55 8.18 -16.65
N GLU A 115 10.46 8.94 -17.25
CA GLU A 115 11.71 8.41 -17.75
C GLU A 115 12.52 7.73 -16.62
N PRO A 116 13.33 6.70 -16.96
CA PRO A 116 14.27 6.10 -16.02
C PRO A 116 15.18 7.15 -15.36
N VAL A 117 15.32 7.05 -14.04
CA VAL A 117 16.21 7.94 -13.29
C VAL A 117 17.66 7.46 -13.45
N VAL A 118 18.52 8.32 -13.98
CA VAL A 118 19.96 8.05 -14.13
C VAL A 118 20.70 8.49 -12.86
N ALA A 119 20.40 7.84 -11.73
CA ALA A 119 21.05 8.07 -10.45
C ALA A 119 21.20 6.75 -9.69
N PRO A 120 22.10 6.66 -8.69
CA PRO A 120 22.16 5.50 -7.80
C PRO A 120 20.78 5.23 -7.17
N GLY A 121 20.33 3.99 -7.22
CA GLY A 121 19.00 3.60 -6.76
C GLY A 121 18.79 2.09 -6.79
N ALA A 122 17.55 1.66 -6.54
CA ALA A 122 17.16 0.27 -6.62
C ALA A 122 16.32 0.02 -7.88
N ILE A 123 16.40 -1.20 -8.42
CA ILE A 123 15.43 -1.66 -9.41
C ILE A 123 14.09 -1.85 -8.68
N CYS A 124 13.05 -1.18 -9.15
CA CYS A 124 11.73 -1.21 -8.52
C CYS A 124 10.68 -1.82 -9.46
N ARG A 125 9.78 -2.62 -8.88
CA ARG A 125 8.60 -3.17 -9.55
C ARG A 125 7.41 -2.97 -8.63
N GLY A 126 6.39 -2.27 -9.11
CA GLY A 126 5.08 -2.21 -8.49
C GLY A 126 4.40 -3.57 -8.62
N ILE A 127 3.90 -4.07 -7.49
CA ILE A 127 3.08 -5.28 -7.43
C ILE A 127 1.69 -4.83 -7.00
N SER A 128 0.78 -4.74 -7.96
CA SER A 128 -0.64 -4.59 -7.65
C SER A 128 -1.13 -5.91 -7.05
N VAL A 129 -1.94 -5.81 -5.99
CA VAL A 129 -2.71 -6.93 -5.46
C VAL A 129 -4.15 -6.50 -5.22
N GLY A 130 -5.07 -7.32 -5.66
CA GLY A 130 -6.49 -7.12 -5.48
C GLY A 130 -7.24 -8.45 -5.48
N PRO A 131 -8.50 -8.45 -5.03
CA PRO A 131 -9.34 -9.65 -4.97
C PRO A 131 -9.67 -10.25 -6.34
N ASN A 132 -9.40 -9.51 -7.43
CA ASN A 132 -9.67 -9.91 -8.81
C ASN A 132 -8.39 -10.33 -9.56
N GLU A 133 -7.29 -10.61 -8.84
CA GLU A 133 -6.02 -10.97 -9.46
C GLU A 133 -5.76 -12.47 -9.44
N ASP A 134 -5.26 -12.97 -10.56
CA ASP A 134 -4.80 -14.35 -10.68
C ASP A 134 -3.45 -14.54 -9.99
N PHE A 135 -3.35 -15.65 -9.26
CA PHE A 135 -2.19 -16.11 -8.49
C PHE A 135 -1.84 -15.20 -7.30
N ASP A 136 -1.52 -15.80 -6.15
CA ASP A 136 -1.09 -15.07 -4.95
C ASP A 136 0.35 -14.53 -5.14
N LYS A 137 0.47 -13.47 -5.95
CA LYS A 137 1.77 -12.91 -6.41
C LYS A 137 2.68 -12.54 -5.24
N LEU A 138 2.11 -12.03 -4.14
CA LEU A 138 2.88 -11.67 -2.96
C LEU A 138 3.42 -12.91 -2.24
N ALA A 139 2.62 -13.95 -2.07
CA ALA A 139 3.11 -15.20 -1.48
C ALA A 139 4.30 -15.77 -2.27
N TRP A 140 4.18 -15.83 -3.61
CA TRP A 140 5.26 -16.29 -4.48
C TRP A 140 6.51 -15.40 -4.37
N LEU A 141 6.32 -14.08 -4.34
CA LEU A 141 7.43 -13.13 -4.22
C LEU A 141 8.15 -13.29 -2.88
N TYR A 142 7.43 -13.43 -1.77
CA TYR A 142 8.03 -13.63 -0.46
C TYR A 142 8.80 -14.96 -0.39
N VAL A 143 8.21 -16.06 -0.87
CA VAL A 143 8.89 -17.36 -0.92
C VAL A 143 10.15 -17.28 -1.80
N GLY A 144 10.05 -16.65 -2.97
CA GLY A 144 11.20 -16.43 -3.85
C GLY A 144 12.32 -15.61 -3.20
N ALA A 145 11.97 -14.50 -2.55
CA ALA A 145 12.91 -13.64 -1.84
C ALA A 145 13.61 -14.37 -0.68
N LEU A 146 12.83 -15.13 0.12
CA LEU A 146 13.38 -15.95 1.21
C LEU A 146 14.34 -17.01 0.70
N ASN A 147 14.06 -17.65 -0.44
CA ASN A 147 14.94 -18.64 -1.05
C ASN A 147 16.19 -18.03 -1.71
N ALA A 148 16.09 -16.81 -2.20
CA ALA A 148 17.21 -16.08 -2.80
C ALA A 148 18.14 -15.42 -1.75
N ALA A 149 17.70 -15.27 -0.50
CA ALA A 149 18.50 -14.64 0.56
C ALA A 149 19.85 -15.36 0.77
N ARG A 150 20.90 -14.57 1.05
CA ARG A 150 22.29 -15.05 1.24
C ARG A 150 22.88 -14.73 2.60
N GLU A 151 22.43 -13.66 3.25
CA GLU A 151 23.02 -13.18 4.51
C GLU A 151 21.97 -13.00 5.60
N SER A 152 20.98 -12.14 5.38
CA SER A 152 19.92 -11.88 6.37
C SER A 152 18.57 -11.57 5.73
N VAL A 153 17.50 -11.77 6.51
CA VAL A 153 16.13 -11.38 6.20
C VAL A 153 15.52 -10.72 7.43
N ARG A 154 14.95 -9.53 7.27
CA ARG A 154 14.19 -8.84 8.33
C ARG A 154 12.75 -8.68 7.90
N ILE A 155 11.82 -9.18 8.71
CA ILE A 155 10.38 -9.09 8.45
C ILE A 155 9.78 -8.22 9.55
N MET A 156 9.30 -7.04 9.17
CA MET A 156 8.53 -6.15 10.03
C MET A 156 7.08 -6.18 9.58
N THR A 157 6.17 -6.60 10.45
CA THR A 157 4.74 -6.69 10.13
C THR A 157 3.88 -6.42 11.36
N PRO A 158 2.73 -5.70 11.23
CA PRO A 158 1.79 -5.55 12.32
C PRO A 158 1.06 -6.85 12.67
N TYR A 159 1.02 -7.81 11.75
CA TYR A 159 0.34 -9.09 11.93
C TYR A 159 1.19 -10.21 11.33
N PHE A 160 1.63 -11.14 12.18
CA PHE A 160 2.38 -12.32 11.75
C PHE A 160 1.45 -13.54 11.74
N ILE A 161 0.78 -13.73 10.61
CA ILE A 161 -0.14 -14.85 10.37
C ILE A 161 0.24 -15.50 9.02
N PRO A 162 1.48 -16.06 8.91
CA PRO A 162 1.91 -16.68 7.67
C PRO A 162 1.14 -17.98 7.41
N ASP A 163 0.94 -18.29 6.12
CA ASP A 163 0.46 -19.60 5.73
C ASP A 163 1.58 -20.66 5.86
N ARG A 164 1.24 -21.92 5.58
CA ARG A 164 2.21 -23.03 5.71
C ARG A 164 3.39 -22.88 4.75
N ALA A 165 3.15 -22.35 3.54
CA ALA A 165 4.19 -22.21 2.53
C ALA A 165 5.21 -21.14 2.92
N LEU A 166 4.74 -19.98 3.37
CA LEU A 166 5.60 -18.89 3.84
C LEU A 166 6.35 -19.29 5.11
N LEU A 167 5.69 -19.97 6.06
CA LEU A 167 6.35 -20.46 7.27
C LEU A 167 7.45 -21.47 6.95
N ALA A 168 7.21 -22.39 6.02
CA ALA A 168 8.23 -23.33 5.54
C ALA A 168 9.41 -22.62 4.87
N ALA A 169 9.16 -21.57 4.08
CA ALA A 169 10.21 -20.77 3.44
C ALA A 169 11.06 -19.99 4.46
N ILE A 170 10.43 -19.40 5.49
CA ILE A 170 11.12 -18.73 6.59
C ILE A 170 12.02 -19.73 7.35
N ASN A 171 11.47 -20.88 7.72
CA ASN A 171 12.23 -21.93 8.42
C ASN A 171 13.39 -22.45 7.55
N SER A 172 13.15 -22.64 6.25
CA SER A 172 14.20 -23.07 5.32
C SER A 172 15.33 -22.04 5.24
N ALA A 173 15.02 -20.74 5.20
CA ALA A 173 16.04 -19.69 5.22
C ALA A 173 16.90 -19.77 6.49
N ALA A 174 16.27 -19.88 7.66
CA ALA A 174 16.99 -20.02 8.93
C ALA A 174 17.87 -21.29 8.98
N LEU A 175 17.36 -22.44 8.50
CA LEU A 175 18.12 -23.69 8.44
C LEU A 175 19.31 -23.63 7.47
N ARG A 176 19.28 -22.75 6.46
CA ARG A 176 20.43 -22.49 5.57
C ARG A 176 21.48 -21.56 6.20
N GLY A 177 21.28 -21.12 7.44
CA GLY A 177 22.18 -20.20 8.13
C GLY A 177 21.96 -18.72 7.83
N ILE A 178 20.83 -18.36 7.22
CA ILE A 178 20.44 -16.96 7.01
C ILE A 178 19.99 -16.37 8.35
N ASP A 179 20.45 -15.17 8.70
CA ASP A 179 19.98 -14.45 9.88
C ASP A 179 18.56 -13.92 9.66
N VAL A 180 17.57 -14.53 10.32
CA VAL A 180 16.16 -14.16 10.18
C VAL A 180 15.68 -13.43 11.43
N THR A 181 15.31 -12.15 11.26
CA THR A 181 14.74 -11.32 12.34
C THR A 181 13.26 -11.01 12.07
N LEU A 182 12.40 -11.25 13.07
CA LEU A 182 10.99 -10.83 13.06
C LEU A 182 10.79 -9.64 14.00
N ILE A 183 10.14 -8.59 13.50
CA ILE A 183 9.80 -7.37 14.26
C ILE A 183 8.28 -7.25 14.30
N LEU A 184 7.71 -7.45 15.49
CA LEU A 184 6.27 -7.48 15.75
C LEU A 184 5.86 -6.36 16.75
N PRO A 185 4.57 -5.94 16.78
CA PRO A 185 4.07 -4.92 17.72
C PRO A 185 4.13 -5.29 19.21
#